data_AF-X1A3I2-F1
#
_entry.id   AF-X1A3I2-F1
#
_cell.length_a   1.000
_cell.length_b   1.000
_cell.length_c   1.000
_cell.angle_alpha   90.00
_cell.angle_beta   90.00
_cell.angle_gamma   90.00
#
_symmetry.space_group_name_H-M   'P 1'
#
loop_
_entity.id
_entity.type
_entity.pdbx_description
1 polymer ?
#
loop_
_entity_poly.entity_id
_entity_poly.type
_entity_poly.pdbx_seq_one_letter_code
_entity_poly.pdbx_strand_id
1 'polypeptide(L)'
;MVKSVIWTVLIFILVPKELFSIKLLGLGSIGLAFIILSGHIIDVFFQRFFLKRIGINYEKKILYHILFAALSLFLTYMISNFFLRFIIVNDLLYVIVTSGLLTGIFFLILIVFKEITKEELKFFFTLLKVSAYKESLINEMKVKRKNNNDDEFK
;
A
#
# COMPACT_ATOMS: atom_id res chain seq x y z
N MET A 1 0.82 3.89 23.49
CA MET A 1 1.90 4.42 24.35
C MET A 1 3.22 3.68 24.15
N VAL A 2 3.30 2.35 24.37
CA VAL A 2 4.55 1.57 24.28
C VAL A 2 5.27 1.65 22.92
N LYS A 3 4.53 1.58 21.79
CA LYS A 3 5.11 1.69 20.44
C LYS A 3 5.81 3.03 20.19
N SER A 4 5.23 4.13 20.68
CA SER A 4 5.80 5.46 20.53
C SER A 4 7.12 5.60 21.27
N VAL A 5 7.23 5.00 22.47
CA VAL A 5 8.46 5.04 23.26
C VAL A 5 9.58 4.26 22.58
N ILE A 6 9.29 3.06 22.06
CA ILE A 6 10.26 2.23 21.34
C ILE A 6 10.77 2.95 20.07
N TRP A 7 9.86 3.58 19.32
CA TRP A 7 10.23 4.35 18.12
C TRP A 7 11.11 5.55 18.46
N THR A 8 10.75 6.33 19.48
CA THR A 8 11.55 7.47 19.91
C THR A 8 12.96 7.04 20.32
N VAL A 9 13.09 5.95 21.09
CA VAL A 9 14.40 5.42 21.49
C VAL A 9 15.21 4.97 20.27
N LEU A 10 14.60 4.24 19.34
CA LEU A 10 15.28 3.80 18.11
C LEU A 10 15.75 4.98 17.25
N ILE A 11 14.95 6.04 17.12
CA ILE A 11 15.32 7.24 16.37
C ILE A 11 16.58 7.88 16.96
N PHE A 12 16.63 8.03 18.28
CA PHE A 12 17.79 8.61 18.95
C PHE A 12 19.05 7.75 18.85
N ILE A 13 18.94 6.43 18.70
CA ILE A 13 20.09 5.52 18.60
C ILE A 13 20.60 5.38 17.16
N LEU A 14 19.69 5.23 16.18
CA LEU A 14 20.08 4.91 14.80
C LEU A 14 20.33 6.13 13.92
N VAL A 15 19.65 7.26 14.18
CA VAL A 15 19.65 8.40 13.24
C VAL A 15 20.86 9.33 13.45
N PRO A 16 21.10 9.90 14.65
CA PRO A 16 22.24 10.80 14.85
C PRO A 16 23.57 10.04 14.91
N LYS A 17 24.64 10.65 14.39
CA LYS A 17 26.01 10.12 14.49
C LYS A 17 26.59 10.25 15.90
N GLU A 18 26.21 11.32 16.60
CA GLU A 18 26.63 11.58 17.96
C GLU A 18 25.48 12.24 18.73
N LEU A 19 25.32 11.89 20.00
CA LEU A 19 24.35 12.50 20.91
C LEU A 19 25.03 12.66 22.28
N PHE A 20 25.07 13.88 22.82
CA PHE A 20 25.80 14.20 24.06
C PHE A 20 27.24 13.61 24.10
N SER A 21 27.99 13.77 23.00
CA SER A 21 29.37 13.27 22.86
C SER A 21 29.54 11.74 22.86
N ILE A 22 28.44 10.97 22.86
CA ILE A 22 28.46 9.52 22.67
C ILE A 22 28.33 9.24 21.17
N LYS A 23 29.26 8.46 20.62
CA LYS A 23 29.19 7.97 19.23
C LYS A 23 28.11 6.91 19.10
N LEU A 24 27.24 7.09 18.12
CA LEU A 24 26.10 6.24 17.82
C LEU A 24 26.24 5.63 16.41
N LEU A 25 25.26 4.82 16.01
CA LEU A 25 25.29 4.15 14.70
C LEU A 25 25.29 5.14 13.53
N GLY A 26 24.61 6.29 13.67
CA GLY A 26 24.74 7.37 12.70
C GLY A 26 24.30 7.03 11.29
N LEU A 27 23.32 6.15 11.15
CA LEU A 27 22.81 5.65 9.87
C LEU A 27 21.97 6.72 9.13
N GLY A 28 21.63 7.84 9.78
CA GLY A 28 20.92 8.96 9.17
C GLY A 28 19.58 8.52 8.57
N SER A 29 19.37 8.81 7.28
CA SER A 29 18.16 8.45 6.53
C SER A 29 17.93 6.94 6.42
N ILE A 30 19.00 6.14 6.37
CA ILE A 30 18.91 4.68 6.31
C ILE A 30 18.37 4.13 7.64
N GLY A 31 18.85 4.68 8.76
CA GLY A 31 18.37 4.32 10.09
C GLY A 31 16.89 4.64 10.26
N LEU A 32 16.47 5.81 9.75
CA LEU A 32 15.07 6.24 9.76
C LEU A 32 14.18 5.31 8.92
N ALA A 33 14.62 4.94 7.70
CA ALA A 33 13.91 3.98 6.86
C ALA A 33 13.77 2.60 7.53
N PHE A 34 14.81 2.14 8.23
CA PHE A 34 14.79 0.87 8.95
C PHE A 34 13.78 0.87 10.10
N ILE A 35 13.68 1.98 10.84
CA ILE A 35 12.71 2.14 11.93
C ILE A 35 11.28 2.11 11.40
N ILE A 36 11.02 2.84 10.31
CA ILE A 36 9.69 2.86 9.67
C ILE A 36 9.30 1.45 9.18
N LEU A 37 10.20 0.77 8.48
CA LEU A 37 9.97 -0.58 7.98
C LEU A 37 9.73 -1.58 9.11
N SER A 38 10.60 -1.61 10.12
CA SER A 38 10.43 -2.50 11.27
C SER A 38 9.15 -2.21 12.05
N GLY A 39 8.76 -0.95 12.17
CA GLY A 39 7.50 -0.53 12.76
C GLY A 39 6.28 -1.11 12.03
N HIS A 40 6.23 -0.98 10.70
CA HIS A 40 5.14 -1.58 9.91
C HIS A 40 5.12 -3.11 10.01
N ILE A 41 6.28 -3.76 10.04
CA ILE A 41 6.36 -5.22 10.24
C ILE A 41 5.73 -5.60 11.59
N ILE A 42 6.11 -4.92 12.68
CA ILE A 42 5.56 -5.15 14.02
C ILE A 42 4.04 -4.94 14.02
N ASP A 43 3.53 -3.91 13.36
CA ASP A 43 2.09 -3.64 13.26
C ASP A 43 1.33 -4.78 12.57
N VAL A 44 1.85 -5.26 11.43
CA VAL A 44 1.27 -6.41 10.72
C VAL A 44 1.27 -7.66 11.59
N PHE A 45 2.35 -7.91 12.34
CA PHE A 45 2.42 -9.04 13.28
C PHE A 45 1.41 -8.91 14.43
N PHE A 46 1.28 -7.73 15.04
CA PHE A 46 0.29 -7.49 16.09
C PHE A 46 -1.13 -7.67 15.58
N GLN A 47 -1.45 -7.07 14.43
CA GLN A 47 -2.77 -7.23 13.81
C GLN A 47 -3.04 -8.71 13.53
N ARG A 48 -2.05 -9.45 13.03
CA ARG A 48 -2.18 -10.89 12.79
C ARG A 48 -2.42 -11.68 14.08
N PHE A 49 -1.72 -11.35 15.17
CA PHE A 49 -1.93 -11.98 16.46
C PHE A 49 -3.37 -11.80 16.96
N PHE A 50 -3.93 -10.59 16.84
CA PHE A 50 -5.32 -10.32 17.18
C PHE A 50 -6.32 -11.04 16.25
N LEU A 51 -6.10 -11.00 14.94
CA LEU A 51 -6.95 -11.68 13.94
C LEU A 51 -7.00 -13.20 14.18
N LYS A 52 -5.88 -13.82 14.56
CA LYS A 52 -5.84 -15.25 14.92
C LYS A 52 -6.68 -15.55 16.16
N ARG A 53 -6.72 -14.63 17.14
CA ARG A 53 -7.50 -14.80 18.38
C ARG A 53 -9.01 -14.76 18.15
N ILE A 54 -9.45 -14.04 17.13
CA ILE A 54 -10.86 -14.00 16.69
C ILE A 54 -11.19 -15.06 15.62
N GLY A 55 -10.29 -16.02 15.38
CA GLY A 55 -10.53 -17.16 14.49
C GLY A 55 -10.39 -16.87 12.99
N ILE A 56 -9.88 -15.71 12.59
CA ILE A 56 -9.66 -15.38 11.17
C ILE A 56 -8.34 -16.02 10.70
N ASN A 57 -8.45 -16.97 9.78
CA ASN A 57 -7.34 -17.74 9.26
C ASN A 57 -6.54 -16.97 8.19
N TYR A 58 -5.41 -17.55 7.75
CA TYR A 58 -4.58 -16.95 6.71
C TYR A 58 -5.19 -17.25 5.33
N GLU A 59 -5.44 -16.21 4.54
CA GLU A 59 -5.76 -16.38 3.13
C GLU A 59 -4.50 -16.75 2.35
N LYS A 60 -4.45 -18.00 1.87
CA LYS A 60 -3.30 -18.52 1.10
C LYS A 60 -3.00 -17.67 -0.14
N LYS A 61 -4.01 -16.96 -0.67
CA LYS A 61 -3.91 -16.01 -1.78
C LYS A 61 -2.84 -14.93 -1.57
N ILE A 62 -2.56 -14.51 -0.33
CA ILE A 62 -1.52 -13.52 -0.04
C ILE A 62 -0.13 -14.02 -0.45
N LEU A 63 0.16 -15.32 -0.30
CA LEU A 63 1.45 -15.88 -0.73
C LEU A 63 1.62 -15.80 -2.25
N TYR A 64 0.55 -16.04 -3.01
CA TYR A 64 0.56 -15.88 -4.45
C TYR A 64 0.78 -14.42 -4.86
N HIS A 65 0.18 -13.46 -4.15
CA HIS A 65 0.41 -12.03 -4.42
C HIS A 65 1.87 -11.63 -4.18
N ILE A 66 2.51 -12.13 -3.12
CA ILE A 66 3.94 -11.92 -2.86
C ILE A 66 4.79 -12.53 -3.98
N LEU A 67 4.45 -13.76 -4.41
CA LEU A 67 5.14 -14.42 -5.51
C LEU A 67 5.00 -13.65 -6.83
N PHE A 68 3.80 -13.16 -7.15
CA PHE A 68 3.55 -12.37 -8.35
C PHE A 68 4.23 -10.99 -8.30
N ALA A 69 4.34 -10.37 -7.13
CA ALA A 69 5.11 -9.14 -6.95
C ALA A 69 6.61 -9.37 -7.14
N ALA A 70 7.15 -10.49 -6.65
CA ALA A 70 8.54 -10.85 -6.89
C ALA A 70 8.80 -11.13 -8.38
N LEU A 71 7.87 -11.83 -9.04
CA LEU A 71 7.95 -12.11 -10.48
C LEU A 71 7.85 -10.83 -11.32
N SER A 72 6.94 -9.91 -10.99
CA SER A 72 6.80 -8.63 -11.72
C SER A 72 8.05 -7.76 -11.56
N LEU A 73 8.67 -7.77 -10.37
CA LEU A 73 9.93 -7.08 -10.12
C LEU A 73 11.07 -7.70 -10.93
N PHE A 74 11.18 -9.03 -10.96
CA PHE A 74 12.17 -9.73 -11.76
C PHE A 74 12.02 -9.42 -13.26
N LEU A 75 10.80 -9.49 -13.81
CA LEU A 75 10.53 -9.19 -15.21
C LEU A 75 10.83 -7.72 -15.55
N THR A 76 10.38 -6.79 -14.70
CA THR A 76 10.69 -5.37 -14.86
C THR A 76 12.18 -5.13 -14.84
N TYR A 77 12.92 -5.76 -13.92
CA TYR A 77 14.37 -5.64 -13.84
C TYR A 77 15.05 -6.11 -15.12
N MET A 78 14.64 -7.26 -15.67
CA MET A 78 15.14 -7.76 -16.96
C MET A 78 14.87 -6.76 -18.09
N ILE A 79 13.62 -6.32 -18.26
CA ILE A 79 13.25 -5.36 -19.32
C ILE A 79 14.03 -4.05 -19.17
N SER A 80 14.15 -3.56 -17.94
CA SER A 80 14.77 -2.27 -17.65
C SER A 80 16.27 -2.29 -17.91
N ASN A 81 16.94 -3.40 -17.60
CA ASN A 81 18.38 -3.55 -17.78
C ASN A 81 18.79 -3.90 -19.22
N PHE A 82 17.97 -4.68 -19.94
CA PHE A 82 18.25 -5.06 -21.32
C PHE A 82 17.82 -4.01 -22.35
N PHE A 83 16.76 -3.24 -22.10
CA PHE A 83 16.20 -2.31 -23.08
C PHE A 83 16.19 -0.86 -22.60
N LEU A 84 15.47 -0.58 -21.50
CA LEU A 84 15.15 0.81 -21.13
C LEU A 84 16.37 1.65 -20.79
N ARG A 85 17.40 1.04 -20.19
CA ARG A 85 18.63 1.74 -19.81
C ARG A 85 19.44 2.24 -21.01
N PHE A 86 19.28 1.64 -22.19
CA PHE A 86 19.93 2.10 -23.42
C PHE A 86 19.15 3.20 -24.14
N ILE A 87 17.83 3.28 -23.91
CA ILE A 87 16.92 4.19 -24.62
C ILE A 87 16.72 5.48 -23.83
N ILE A 88 16.57 5.37 -22.51
CA ILE A 88 16.20 6.48 -21.64
C ILE A 88 17.43 6.96 -20.88
N VAL A 89 17.97 8.10 -21.30
CA VAL A 89 19.13 8.74 -20.65
C VAL A 89 18.72 9.57 -19.43
N ASN A 90 17.49 10.08 -19.40
CA ASN A 90 16.99 10.90 -18.29
C ASN A 90 16.54 10.03 -17.11
N ASP A 91 17.20 10.17 -15.96
CA ASP A 91 16.94 9.36 -14.77
C ASP A 91 15.51 9.51 -14.22
N LEU A 92 14.94 10.71 -14.26
CA LEU A 92 13.57 10.94 -13.77
C LEU A 92 12.54 10.27 -14.69
N LEU A 93 12.73 10.40 -16.01
CA LEU A 93 11.90 9.70 -16.99
C LEU A 93 12.06 8.17 -16.85
N TYR A 94 13.27 7.69 -16.60
CA TYR A 94 13.55 6.27 -16.38
C TYR A 94 12.77 5.74 -15.16
N VAL A 95 12.77 6.45 -14.03
CA VAL A 95 12.01 6.06 -12.83
C VAL A 95 10.51 6.05 -13.10
N ILE A 96 9.96 7.05 -13.80
CA ILE A 96 8.53 7.11 -14.13
C ILE A 96 8.14 5.93 -15.03
N VAL A 97 8.93 5.66 -16.08
CA VAL A 97 8.63 4.57 -17.03
C VAL A 97 8.77 3.22 -16.35
N THR A 98 9.84 2.99 -15.58
CA THR A 98 10.07 1.71 -14.89
C THR A 98 9.05 1.43 -13.79
N SER A 99 8.61 2.46 -13.04
CA SER A 99 7.54 2.31 -12.05
C SER A 99 6.17 2.04 -12.68
N GLY A 100 5.86 2.70 -13.80
CA GLY A 100 4.67 2.42 -14.60
C GLY A 100 4.69 1.00 -15.17
N LEU A 101 5.84 0.58 -15.70
CA LEU A 101 6.05 -0.77 -16.24
C LEU A 101 5.90 -1.84 -15.15
N LEU A 102 6.49 -1.64 -13.97
CA LEU A 102 6.36 -2.55 -12.83
C LEU A 102 4.89 -2.74 -12.43
N THR A 103 4.17 -1.63 -12.31
CA THR A 103 2.75 -1.63 -11.95
C THR A 103 1.94 -2.34 -13.03
N GLY A 104 2.17 -2.02 -14.31
CA GLY A 104 1.48 -2.63 -15.44
C GLY A 104 1.70 -4.14 -15.53
N ILE A 105 2.95 -4.60 -15.39
CA ILE A 105 3.30 -6.02 -15.40
C ILE A 105 2.64 -6.74 -14.23
N PHE A 106 2.65 -6.16 -13.03
CA PHE A 106 2.00 -6.75 -11.87
C PHE A 106 0.49 -6.94 -12.10
N PHE A 107 -0.21 -5.90 -12.57
CA PHE A 107 -1.64 -6.02 -12.89
C PHE A 107 -1.90 -7.05 -14.00
N LEU A 108 -1.06 -7.07 -15.03
CA LEU A 108 -1.19 -8.05 -16.13
C LEU A 108 -1.06 -9.48 -15.61
N ILE A 109 -0.08 -9.74 -14.74
CA ILE A 109 0.09 -11.04 -14.09
C ILE A 109 -1.19 -11.40 -13.29
N LEU A 110 -1.70 -10.51 -12.45
CA LEU A 110 -2.91 -10.79 -11.68
C LEU A 110 -4.13 -11.13 -12.57
N ILE A 111 -4.27 -10.46 -13.71
CA ILE A 111 -5.34 -10.75 -14.69
C ILE A 111 -5.12 -12.12 -15.35
N VAL A 112 -3.90 -12.42 -15.80
CA VAL A 112 -3.56 -13.69 -16.48
C VAL A 112 -3.78 -14.88 -15.55
N PHE A 113 -3.41 -14.75 -14.28
CA PHE A 113 -3.61 -15.78 -13.26
C PHE A 113 -5.05 -15.81 -12.71
N LYS A 114 -5.95 -14.96 -13.22
CA LYS A 114 -7.36 -14.84 -12.80
C LYS A 114 -7.53 -14.59 -11.30
N GLU A 115 -6.54 -13.94 -10.67
CA GLU A 115 -6.65 -13.50 -9.28
C GLU A 115 -7.61 -12.31 -9.13
N ILE A 116 -7.78 -11.52 -10.20
CA ILE A 116 -8.75 -10.44 -10.26
C ILE A 116 -9.95 -10.89 -11.09
N THR A 117 -11.15 -10.89 -10.50
CA THR A 117 -12.37 -11.22 -11.24
C THR A 117 -12.89 -10.04 -12.05
N LYS A 118 -13.73 -10.34 -13.06
CA LYS A 118 -14.37 -9.29 -13.87
C LYS A 118 -15.30 -8.42 -13.04
N GLU A 119 -15.93 -8.98 -12.00
CA GLU A 119 -16.78 -8.23 -11.08
C GLU A 119 -15.94 -7.25 -10.24
N GLU A 120 -14.78 -7.68 -9.75
CA GLU A 120 -13.85 -6.83 -8.98
C GLU A 120 -13.30 -5.68 -9.83
N LEU A 121 -12.94 -5.93 -11.09
CA LEU A 121 -12.56 -4.86 -12.02
C LEU A 121 -13.71 -3.88 -12.25
N LYS A 122 -14.92 -4.39 -12.49
CA LYS A 122 -16.10 -3.55 -12.70
C LYS A 122 -16.38 -2.67 -11.47
N PHE A 123 -16.24 -3.23 -10.28
CA PHE A 123 -16.35 -2.49 -9.01
C PHE A 123 -15.27 -1.42 -8.88
N PHE A 124 -14.00 -1.75 -9.16
CA PHE A 124 -12.89 -0.79 -9.13
C PHE A 124 -13.11 0.39 -10.10
N PHE A 125 -13.52 0.12 -11.34
CA PHE A 125 -13.86 1.18 -12.29
C PHE A 125 -15.11 1.99 -11.88
N THR A 126 -16.02 1.38 -11.13
CA THR A 126 -17.17 2.09 -10.57
C THR A 126 -16.73 3.04 -9.44
N LEU A 127 -15.78 2.64 -8.60
CA LEU A 127 -15.19 3.49 -7.57
C LEU A 127 -14.41 4.68 -8.14
N LEU A 128 -13.69 4.48 -9.25
CA LEU A 128 -13.00 5.57 -9.96
C LEU A 128 -13.96 6.63 -10.51
N LYS A 129 -15.21 6.27 -10.76
CA LYS A 129 -16.24 7.23 -11.18
C LYS A 129 -16.76 7.98 -9.96
N VAL A 130 -16.21 9.17 -9.72
CA VAL A 130 -16.71 10.14 -8.71
C VAL A 130 -18.21 10.39 -8.84
N SER A 131 -18.77 10.27 -10.05
CA SER A 131 -20.21 10.38 -10.31
C SER A 131 -21.06 9.36 -9.54
N ALA A 132 -20.56 8.14 -9.32
CA ALA A 132 -21.26 7.09 -8.58
C ALA A 132 -21.41 7.47 -7.09
N TYR A 133 -20.38 8.10 -6.51
CA TYR A 133 -20.45 8.64 -5.15
C TYR A 133 -21.40 9.83 -5.04
N LYS A 134 -21.37 10.73 -6.02
CA LYS A 134 -22.28 11.88 -6.06
C LYS A 134 -23.74 11.43 -6.12
N GLU A 135 -24.05 10.43 -6.93
CA GLU A 135 -25.41 9.91 -7.09
C GLU A 135 -25.90 9.16 -5.84
N SER A 136 -25.01 8.39 -5.20
CA SER A 136 -25.28 7.78 -3.88
C SER A 136 -25.60 8.83 -2.81
N LEU A 137 -24.79 9.89 -2.69
CA LEU A 137 -25.02 10.96 -1.71
C LEU A 137 -26.32 11.73 -2.00
N ILE A 138 -26.63 12.00 -3.27
CA ILE A 138 -27.88 12.66 -3.65
C ILE A 138 -29.10 11.79 -3.29
N ASN A 139 -29.02 10.48 -3.51
CA ASN A 139 -30.10 9.55 -3.16
C ASN A 139 -30.28 9.46 -1.64
N GLU A 140 -29.19 9.39 -0.87
CA GLU A 140 -29.25 9.38 0.59
C GLU A 140 -29.88 10.68 1.14
N MET A 141 -29.49 11.84 0.61
CA MET A 141 -30.06 13.13 0.98
C MET A 141 -31.55 13.24 0.63
N LYS A 142 -31.98 12.69 -0.52
CA LYS A 142 -33.41 12.67 -0.92
C LYS A 142 -34.24 11.77 -0.01
N VAL A 143 -33.75 10.58 0.34
CA VAL A 143 -34.44 9.66 1.25
C VAL A 143 -34.58 10.27 2.64
N LYS A 144 -33.52 10.89 3.16
CA LYS A 144 -33.53 11.53 4.49
C LYS A 144 -34.51 12.72 4.54
N ARG A 145 -34.61 13.48 3.46
CA ARG A 145 -35.55 14.61 3.34
C ARG A 145 -37.01 14.16 3.23
N LYS A 146 -37.27 13.01 2.61
CA LYS A 146 -38.61 12.42 2.54
C LYS A 146 -39.07 11.93 3.91
N ASN A 147 -38.22 11.21 4.63
CA ASN A 147 -38.56 10.71 5.97
C ASN A 147 -38.81 11.84 6.99
N ASN A 148 -38.02 12.92 6.97
CA ASN A 148 -38.27 14.08 7.84
C ASN A 148 -39.61 14.78 7.55
N ASN A 149 -40.05 14.82 6.28
CA ASN A 149 -41.34 15.40 5.93
C ASN A 149 -42.51 14.49 6.34
N ASP A 150 -42.34 13.17 6.30
CA ASP A 150 -43.39 12.22 6.70
C ASP A 150 -43.58 12.16 8.23
N ASP A 151 -42.56 12.57 9.00
CA ASP A 151 -42.62 12.65 10.47
C ASP A 151 -43.18 14.00 11.01
N GLU A 152 -43.18 15.07 10.21
CA GLU A 152 -43.79 16.37 10.59
C GLU A 152 -45.33 16.42 10.36
N PHE A 153 -45.90 15.43 9.65
CA PHE A 153 -47.34 15.33 9.37
C PHE A 153 -48.08 14.27 10.22
N LYS A 154 -47.47 13.79 11.31
CA LYS A 154 -48.09 12.92 12.32
C LYS A 154 -48.20 13.63 13.66
#